data_AF-A0A9J6S6R5-F1
#
_entry.id   AF-A0A9J6S6R5-F1
#
_cell.length_a   1.000
_cell.length_b   1.000
_cell.length_c   1.000
_cell.angle_alpha   90.00
_cell.angle_beta   90.00
_cell.angle_gamma   90.00
#
_symmetry.space_group_name_H-M   'P 1'
#
loop_
_entity.id
_entity.type
_entity.pdbx_description
1 polymer ?
#
loop_
_entity_poly.entity_id
_entity_poly.type
_entity_poly.pdbx_seq_one_letter_code
_entity_poly.pdbx_strand_id
1 'polypeptide(L)'
;MRVADRIIMDALVRGGCIKTFYRMCAKKAAQSEVRIPDGYVLESPGEREDIVLSHADFHALEKQLELKETWEQTVGAACFGGATWLLRDELKR
;
A
#
# COMPACT_ATOMS: atom_id res chain seq x y z
N MET A 1 -15.88 3.85 3.81
CA MET A 1 -16.30 2.89 2.77
C MET A 1 -15.43 1.66 2.95
N ARG A 2 -16.02 0.46 3.01
CA ARG A 2 -15.30 -0.80 3.17
C ARG A 2 -15.41 -1.57 1.87
N VAL A 3 -14.28 -2.00 1.32
CA VAL A 3 -14.27 -2.84 0.12
C VAL A 3 -14.36 -4.29 0.58
N ALA A 4 -15.17 -5.12 -0.09
CA ALA A 4 -15.28 -6.51 0.30
C ALA A 4 -13.93 -7.22 0.12
N ASP A 5 -13.46 -7.93 1.16
CA ASP A 5 -12.15 -8.63 1.16
C ASP A 5 -11.97 -9.52 -0.08
N ARG A 6 -13.05 -10.17 -0.56
CA ARG A 6 -13.04 -10.98 -1.79
C ARG A 6 -12.63 -10.18 -3.03
N ILE A 7 -13.12 -8.95 -3.19
CA ILE A 7 -12.77 -8.10 -4.34
C ILE A 7 -11.28 -7.78 -4.32
N ILE A 8 -10.75 -7.44 -3.15
CA ILE A 8 -9.33 -7.13 -2.97
C ILE A 8 -8.47 -8.36 -3.28
N MET A 9 -8.85 -9.52 -2.73
CA MET A 9 -8.14 -10.78 -2.97
C MET A 9 -8.18 -11.21 -4.44
N ASP A 10 -9.34 -11.12 -5.10
CA ASP A 10 -9.48 -11.48 -6.50
C ASP A 10 -8.59 -10.60 -7.40
N ALA A 11 -8.47 -9.30 -7.10
CA ALA A 11 -7.55 -8.39 -7.80
C ALA A 11 -6.07 -8.75 -7.57
N LEU A 12 -5.70 -9.02 -6.32
CA LEU A 12 -4.34 -9.39 -5.93
C LEU A 12 -3.87 -10.70 -6.59
N VAL A 13 -4.75 -11.72 -6.65
CA VAL A 13 -4.46 -13.00 -7.32
C VAL A 13 -4.24 -12.81 -8.82
N ARG A 14 -4.98 -11.88 -9.47
CA ARG A 14 -4.80 -11.52 -10.88
C ARG A 14 -3.54 -10.70 -11.17
N GLY A 15 -2.67 -10.48 -10.18
CA GLY A 15 -1.44 -9.71 -10.33
C GLY A 15 -1.58 -8.23 -9.93
N GLY A 16 -2.67 -7.87 -9.25
CA GLY A 16 -2.80 -6.56 -8.62
C GLY A 16 -1.84 -6.37 -7.44
N CYS A 17 -1.69 -5.11 -7.03
CA CYS A 17 -0.86 -4.73 -5.91
C CYS A 17 -1.58 -3.71 -5.03
N ILE A 18 -1.21 -3.65 -3.76
CA ILE A 18 -1.62 -2.54 -2.89
C ILE A 18 -0.44 -1.57 -2.78
N LYS A 19 -0.70 -0.29 -3.01
CA LYS A 19 0.24 0.79 -2.72
C LYS A 19 -0.18 1.54 -1.48
N THR A 20 0.77 1.74 -0.59
CA THR A 20 0.61 2.59 0.59
C THR A 20 1.39 3.87 0.41
N PHE A 21 0.86 4.98 0.91
CA PHE A 21 1.50 6.30 0.81
C PHE A 21 1.52 6.97 2.17
N TYR A 22 2.56 7.73 2.45
CA TYR A 22 2.63 8.60 3.62
C TYR A 22 3.23 9.96 3.27
N ARG A 23 2.94 10.93 4.13
CA ARG A 23 3.55 12.25 4.15
C ARG A 23 3.91 12.65 5.57
N MET A 24 5.15 13.07 5.77
CA MET A 24 5.60 13.58 7.05
C MET A 24 6.54 14.77 6.89
N CYS A 25 6.82 15.47 7.98
CA CYS A 25 7.84 16.51 8.01
C CYS A 25 9.22 15.90 7.76
N ALA A 26 10.04 16.51 6.91
CA ALA A 26 11.40 16.05 6.61
C ALA A 26 12.27 15.94 7.87
N LYS A 27 12.12 16.87 8.83
CA LYS A 27 12.80 16.79 10.13
C LYS A 27 12.42 15.53 10.91
N LYS A 28 11.13 15.16 10.87
CA LYS A 28 10.62 13.96 11.54
C LYS A 28 11.11 12.69 10.81
N ALA A 29 11.17 12.71 9.48
CA ALA A 29 11.67 11.60 8.67
C ALA A 29 13.15 11.29 8.97
N ALA A 30 13.96 12.33 9.24
CA ALA A 30 15.37 12.19 9.62
C ALA A 30 15.57 11.69 11.07
N GLN A 31 14.53 11.73 11.92
CA GLN A 31 14.61 11.42 13.35
C GLN A 31 13.93 10.10 13.72
N SER A 32 13.15 9.51 12.82
CA SER A 32 12.38 8.30 13.07
C SER A 32 12.45 7.41 11.86
N GLU A 33 12.52 6.10 12.06
CA GLU A 33 12.38 5.11 10.97
C GLU A 33 10.93 4.70 10.74
N VAL A 34 10.01 5.07 11.64
CA VAL A 34 8.60 4.69 11.54
C VAL A 34 7.92 5.46 10.40
N ARG A 35 7.29 4.73 9.49
CA ARG A 35 6.46 5.26 8.40
C ARG A 35 5.05 4.71 8.53
N ILE A 36 4.12 5.58 8.95
CA ILE A 36 2.69 5.23 9.06
C ILE A 36 2.01 5.67 7.77
N PRO A 37 1.38 4.76 7.00
CA PRO A 37 0.64 5.15 5.82
C PRO A 37 -0.56 6.04 6.14
N ASP A 38 -0.73 7.08 5.34
CA ASP A 38 -1.89 7.97 5.33
C ASP A 38 -2.94 7.50 4.30
N GLY A 39 -2.54 6.68 3.31
CA GLY A 39 -3.41 6.22 2.23
C GLY A 39 -3.05 4.84 1.71
N TYR A 40 -4.06 4.16 1.18
CA TYR A 40 -4.00 2.78 0.67
C TYR A 40 -4.78 2.71 -0.63
N VAL A 41 -4.18 2.12 -1.67
CA VAL A 41 -4.78 2.02 -3.00
C VAL A 41 -4.52 0.62 -3.55
N LEU A 42 -5.56 -0.03 -4.06
CA LEU A 42 -5.47 -1.28 -4.81
C LEU A 42 -5.41 -0.97 -6.30
N GLU A 43 -4.28 -1.30 -6.93
CA GLU A 43 -4.10 -1.23 -8.37
C GLU A 43 -4.34 -2.61 -8.98
N SER A 44 -5.15 -2.69 -10.03
CA SER A 44 -5.48 -3.94 -10.72
C SER A 44 -4.99 -3.91 -12.17
N PRO A 45 -4.38 -4.98 -12.71
CA PRO A 45 -3.91 -4.98 -14.08
C PRO A 45 -5.06 -4.80 -15.08
N GLY A 46 -4.91 -3.84 -16.00
CA GLY A 46 -5.91 -3.56 -17.04
C GLY A 46 -7.09 -2.70 -16.57
N GLU A 47 -7.21 -2.41 -15.28
CA GLU A 47 -8.18 -1.45 -14.77
C GLU A 47 -7.65 -0.02 -14.87
N ARG A 48 -8.55 0.91 -15.16
CA ARG A 48 -8.21 2.33 -15.34
C ARG A 48 -8.33 3.15 -14.06
N GLU A 49 -9.15 2.66 -13.13
CA GLU A 49 -9.40 3.30 -11.85
C GLU A 49 -8.86 2.42 -10.73
N ASP A 50 -8.08 3.03 -9.84
CA ASP A 50 -7.63 2.36 -8.64
C ASP A 50 -8.67 2.45 -7.53
N ILE A 51 -8.70 1.44 -6.67
CA ILE A 51 -9.65 1.37 -5.57
C ILE A 51 -8.99 1.91 -4.30
N VAL A 52 -9.52 3.00 -3.75
CA VAL A 52 -9.09 3.52 -2.44
C VAL A 52 -9.54 2.57 -1.34
N LEU A 53 -8.58 2.11 -0.54
CA LEU A 53 -8.79 1.22 0.59
C LEU A 53 -8.75 2.00 1.91
N SER A 54 -9.46 1.49 2.92
CA SER A 54 -9.29 1.95 4.30
C SER A 54 -8.11 1.25 4.99
N HIS A 55 -7.64 1.82 6.11
CA HIS A 55 -6.63 1.15 6.96
C HIS A 55 -7.08 -0.26 7.39
N ALA A 56 -8.37 -0.44 7.68
CA ALA A 56 -8.91 -1.73 8.09
C ALA A 56 -8.88 -2.77 6.97
N ASP A 57 -9.15 -2.35 5.72
CA ASP A 57 -9.08 -3.23 4.55
C ASP A 57 -7.65 -3.75 4.34
N PHE A 58 -6.66 -2.85 4.45
CA PHE A 58 -5.24 -3.23 4.37
C PHE A 58 -4.82 -4.13 5.53
N HIS A 59 -5.11 -3.73 6.77
CA HIS A 59 -4.70 -4.46 7.97
C HIS A 59 -5.28 -5.88 8.01
N ALA A 60 -6.48 -6.11 7.47
CA ALA A 60 -7.07 -7.44 7.35
C ALA A 60 -6.24 -8.40 6.48
N LEU A 61 -5.52 -7.85 5.49
CA LEU A 61 -4.75 -8.61 4.50
C LEU A 61 -3.24 -8.54 4.71
N GLU A 62 -2.73 -7.64 5.55
CA GLU A 62 -1.29 -7.35 5.72
C GLU A 62 -0.43 -8.61 5.88
N LYS A 63 -0.90 -9.61 6.63
CA LYS A 63 -0.16 -10.88 6.84
C LYS A 63 0.01 -11.71 5.56
N GLN A 64 -0.92 -11.58 4.63
CA GLN A 64 -0.94 -12.28 3.34
C GLN A 64 -0.10 -11.54 2.28
N LEU A 65 0.32 -10.32 2.58
CA LEU A 65 1.09 -9.48 1.68
C LEU A 65 2.58 -9.59 1.97
N GLU A 66 3.35 -9.34 0.91
CA GLU A 66 4.80 -9.20 0.94
C GLU A 66 5.17 -7.81 0.43
N LEU A 67 5.98 -7.10 1.22
CA LEU A 67 6.57 -5.84 0.82
C LEU A 67 7.58 -6.10 -0.32
N LYS A 68 7.36 -5.49 -1.49
CA LYS A 68 8.25 -5.65 -2.64
C LYS A 68 9.15 -4.46 -2.89
N GLU A 69 8.62 -3.26 -2.70
CA GLU A 69 9.35 -2.04 -2.95
C GLU A 69 8.96 -0.98 -1.93
N THR A 70 9.94 -0.16 -1.55
CA THR A 70 9.70 1.07 -0.81
C THR A 70 10.38 2.22 -1.55
N TRP A 71 9.78 3.40 -1.47
CA TRP A 71 10.40 4.61 -2.00
C TRP A 71 10.17 5.77 -1.04
N GLU A 72 11.10 6.72 -1.06
CA GLU A 72 11.01 7.94 -0.28
C GLU A 72 11.59 9.11 -1.09
N GLN A 73 10.97 10.28 -0.98
CA GLN A 73 11.43 11.51 -1.60
C GLN A 73 11.14 12.71 -0.69
N THR A 74 12.16 13.52 -0.44
CA THR A 74 12.01 14.80 0.27
C THR A 74 11.90 15.95 -0.72
N VAL A 75 10.85 16.77 -0.58
CA VAL A 75 10.61 17.99 -1.35
C VAL A 75 10.37 19.14 -0.38
N GLY A 76 11.33 20.07 -0.30
CA GLY A 76 11.29 21.16 0.67
C GLY A 76 11.24 20.64 2.11
N ALA A 77 10.22 21.03 2.87
CA ALA A 77 10.03 20.62 4.27
C ALA A 77 9.23 19.31 4.44
N ALA A 78 8.77 18.70 3.33
CA ALA A 78 7.97 17.50 3.35
C ALA A 78 8.77 16.30 2.84
N CYS A 79 8.60 15.16 3.50
CA CYS A 79 9.04 13.86 3.05
C CYS A 79 7.80 13.04 2.68
N PHE A 80 7.82 12.49 1.47
CA PHE A 80 6.80 11.60 0.93
C PHE A 80 7.41 10.23 0.74
N GLY A 81 6.60 9.20 0.85
CA GLY A 81 7.04 7.89 0.46
C GLY A 81 5.89 6.92 0.42
N GLY A 82 6.25 5.68 0.17
CA GLY A 82 5.29 4.63 0.04
C GLY A 82 5.92 3.26 -0.09
N ALA A 83 5.05 2.29 -0.28
CA ALA A 83 5.43 0.91 -0.43
C ALA A 83 4.47 0.19 -1.37
N THR A 84 5.02 -0.75 -2.13
CA THR A 84 4.26 -1.67 -2.99
C THR A 84 4.20 -3.03 -2.32
N TRP A 85 2.98 -3.52 -2.14
CA TRP A 85 2.67 -4.78 -1.48
C TRP A 85 2.03 -5.72 -2.49
N LEU A 86 2.61 -6.91 -2.66
CA LEU A 86 2.04 -7.97 -3.49
C LEU A 86 1.50 -9.07 -2.60
N LEU A 87 0.55 -9.85 -3.11
CA LEU A 87 0.17 -11.11 -2.48
C LEU A 87 1.39 -12.04 -2.45
N ARG A 88 1.62 -12.70 -1.31
CA ARG A 88 2.65 -13.74 -1.18
C ARG A 88 2.42 -14.82 -2.23
N ASP A 89 3.50 -15.27 -2.85
CA ASP A 89 3.43 -16.27 -3.93
C ASP A 89 2.79 -17.59 -3.47
N GLU A 90 2.94 -17.94 -2.19
CA GLU A 90 2.34 -19.12 -1.57
C GLU A 90 0.80 -19.12 -1.63
N LEU A 91 0.18 -17.94 -1.71
CA LEU A 91 -1.26 -17.71 -1.66
C LEU A 91 -1.87 -17.47 -3.05
N LYS A 92 -1.07 -17.44 -4.12
CA LYS A 92 -1.52 -17.27 -5.51
C LYS A 92 -2.02 -18.57 -6.17
N ARG A 93 -2.27 -19.63 -5.38
CA ARG A 93 -2.61 -20.98 -5.85
C ARG A 93 -4.05 -21.10 -6.34
#